data_AF-A0A554QYJ8-F1
#
_entry.id   AF-A0A554QYJ8-F1
#
_cell.length_a   1.000
_cell.length_b   1.000
_cell.length_c   1.000
_cell.angle_alpha   90.00
_cell.angle_beta   90.00
_cell.angle_gamma   90.00
#
_symmetry.space_group_name_H-M   'P 1'
#
loop_
_entity.id
_entity.type
_entity.pdbx_description
1 polymer ?
#
loop_
_entity_poly.entity_id
_entity_poly.type
_entity_poly.pdbx_seq_one_letter_code
_entity_poly.pdbx_strand_id
1 'polypeptide(L)'
;MFTAAALVPSPPLLVPQLSGDSAPAGEVRAATLRVVRELAATAPRWIAVGGDTEKVLEIAGTVGVGQGEVGTFAGFGADVRTQLDGDARGPVNPELPLAVLVAGWLREQSGREVSVDVHLISTTASVDECRALGAKLREILDAGDEPVGLLVLADGASTLSPKAPGSFDERAAPVQAVIDAALGAGDRAALLDLDPALCEEIGASGRAVWQVLASVFTAQPDAVVHYSSAPLGVGYHVGMWRP
;
A
#
# COMPACT_ATOMS: atom_id res chain seq x y z
N MET A 1 -1.59 -19.61 5.02
CA MET A 1 -0.41 -19.36 5.90
C MET A 1 0.26 -18.04 5.54
N PHE A 2 0.30 -17.08 6.48
CA PHE A 2 0.91 -15.77 6.25
C PHE A 2 2.44 -15.83 6.14
N THR A 3 3.03 -15.28 5.07
CA THR A 3 4.49 -15.32 4.84
C THR A 3 5.21 -14.02 5.20
N ALA A 4 4.74 -12.88 4.68
CA ALA A 4 5.35 -11.57 4.85
C ALA A 4 4.39 -10.47 4.38
N ALA A 5 4.61 -9.25 4.86
CA ALA A 5 4.01 -8.04 4.32
C ALA A 5 5.06 -7.21 3.56
N ALA A 6 4.79 -6.91 2.30
CA ALA A 6 5.49 -5.90 1.53
C ALA A 6 4.85 -4.54 1.75
N LEU A 7 5.65 -3.57 2.19
CA LEU A 7 5.23 -2.19 2.35
C LEU A 7 5.74 -1.40 1.15
N VAL A 8 4.84 -0.80 0.40
CA VAL A 8 5.17 -0.05 -0.81
C VAL A 8 4.34 1.23 -0.91
N PRO A 9 4.90 2.29 -1.53
CA PRO A 9 4.14 3.48 -1.90
C PRO A 9 3.01 3.14 -2.87
N SER A 10 1.98 3.99 -2.95
CA SER A 10 0.90 3.89 -3.93
C SER A 10 0.76 5.04 -4.95
N PRO A 11 1.73 5.97 -5.14
CA PRO A 11 1.53 7.08 -6.05
C PRO A 11 1.66 6.63 -7.51
N PRO A 12 0.97 7.31 -8.46
CA PRO A 12 1.04 6.95 -9.88
C PRO A 12 2.46 7.07 -10.46
N LEU A 13 3.38 7.79 -9.79
CA LEU A 13 4.77 7.94 -10.22
C LEU A 13 5.53 6.60 -10.30
N LEU A 14 5.05 5.56 -9.62
CA LEU A 14 5.61 4.21 -9.75
C LEU A 14 5.49 3.69 -11.18
N VAL A 15 4.53 4.17 -11.97
CA VAL A 15 4.35 3.78 -13.36
C VAL A 15 5.24 4.67 -14.25
N PRO A 16 6.24 4.13 -14.97
CA PRO A 16 7.16 4.93 -15.79
C PRO A 16 6.47 5.83 -16.82
N GLN A 17 5.36 5.36 -17.39
CA GLN A 17 4.58 6.09 -18.38
C GLN A 17 3.91 7.35 -17.79
N LEU A 18 3.77 7.43 -16.46
CA LEU A 18 3.18 8.57 -15.76
C LEU A 18 4.24 9.53 -15.18
N SER A 19 5.39 9.01 -14.73
CA SER A 19 6.46 9.82 -14.13
C SER A 19 7.59 10.20 -15.07
N GLY A 20 7.68 9.57 -16.24
CA GLY A 20 8.85 9.65 -17.10
C GLY A 20 10.13 9.15 -16.43
N ASP A 21 11.26 9.67 -16.87
CA ASP A 21 12.60 9.21 -16.47
C ASP A 21 13.21 10.03 -15.32
N SER A 22 12.39 10.62 -14.45
CA SER A 22 12.95 11.35 -13.29
C SER A 22 13.70 10.40 -12.35
N ALA A 23 14.97 10.73 -12.06
CA ALA A 23 15.82 9.90 -11.19
C ALA A 23 15.17 9.60 -9.82
N PRO A 24 14.56 10.58 -9.11
CA PRO A 24 13.83 10.32 -7.87
C PRO A 24 12.73 9.25 -7.97
N ALA A 25 11.89 9.32 -9.01
CA ALA A 25 10.84 8.32 -9.21
C ALA A 25 11.42 6.95 -9.58
N GLY A 26 12.54 6.95 -10.31
CA GLY A 26 13.27 5.74 -10.66
C GLY A 26 13.81 4.97 -9.45
N GLU A 27 14.37 5.68 -8.46
CA GLU A 27 14.89 5.07 -7.23
C GLU A 27 13.78 4.43 -6.39
N VAL A 28 12.70 5.17 -6.14
CA VAL A 28 11.51 4.66 -5.41
C VAL A 28 10.94 3.44 -6.13
N ARG A 29 10.74 3.54 -7.45
CA ARG A 29 10.26 2.43 -8.28
C ARG A 29 11.17 1.21 -8.20
N ALA A 30 12.50 1.39 -8.30
CA ALA A 30 13.43 0.28 -8.24
C ALA A 30 13.38 -0.46 -6.89
N ALA A 31 13.29 0.28 -5.78
CA ALA A 31 13.12 -0.30 -4.46
C ALA A 31 11.78 -1.04 -4.33
N THR A 32 10.68 -0.44 -4.79
CA THR A 32 9.35 -1.07 -4.78
C THR A 32 9.34 -2.38 -5.55
N LEU A 33 9.86 -2.38 -6.79
CA LEU A 33 9.90 -3.59 -7.62
C LEU A 33 10.77 -4.69 -7.03
N ARG A 34 11.81 -4.34 -6.26
CA ARG A 34 12.61 -5.32 -5.53
C ARG A 34 11.76 -6.02 -4.47
N VAL A 35 11.10 -5.27 -3.59
CA VAL A 35 10.27 -5.81 -2.51
C VAL A 35 9.11 -6.65 -3.06
N VAL A 36 8.49 -6.22 -4.15
CA VAL A 36 7.42 -6.97 -4.83
C VAL A 36 7.89 -8.33 -5.34
N ARG A 37 9.10 -8.41 -5.93
CA ARG A 37 9.70 -9.69 -6.36
C ARG A 37 10.06 -10.57 -5.17
N GLU A 38 10.52 -9.98 -4.07
CA GLU A 38 10.79 -10.71 -2.82
C GLU A 38 9.49 -11.31 -2.25
N LEU A 39 8.38 -10.56 -2.21
CA LEU A 39 7.08 -11.08 -1.79
C LEU A 39 6.60 -12.22 -2.71
N ALA A 40 6.71 -12.04 -4.03
CA ALA A 40 6.32 -13.03 -5.04
C ALA A 40 7.08 -14.35 -4.89
N ALA A 41 8.33 -14.30 -4.41
CA ALA A 41 9.12 -15.49 -4.17
C ALA A 41 8.63 -16.32 -2.97
N THR A 42 7.84 -15.72 -2.08
CA THR A 42 7.33 -16.38 -0.87
C THR A 42 5.87 -16.83 -0.99
N ALA A 43 5.06 -16.13 -1.78
CA ALA A 43 3.63 -16.40 -1.88
C ALA A 43 3.10 -16.14 -3.32
N PRO A 44 2.41 -17.13 -3.93
CA PRO A 44 1.74 -16.96 -5.22
C PRO A 44 0.39 -16.23 -5.09
N ARG A 45 -0.15 -16.11 -3.88
CA ARG A 45 -1.39 -15.40 -3.60
C ARG A 45 -1.14 -14.22 -2.68
N TRP A 46 -1.63 -13.06 -3.05
CA TRP A 46 -1.54 -11.85 -2.24
C TRP A 46 -2.91 -11.36 -1.81
N ILE A 47 -2.95 -10.82 -0.61
CA ILE A 47 -3.97 -9.89 -0.18
C ILE A 47 -3.34 -8.51 -0.23
N ALA A 48 -4.00 -7.52 -0.81
CA ALA A 48 -3.55 -6.14 -0.79
C ALA A 48 -4.45 -5.29 0.11
N VAL A 49 -3.87 -4.29 0.78
CA VAL A 49 -4.61 -3.26 1.49
C VAL A 49 -4.13 -1.88 1.05
N GLY A 50 -5.08 -1.00 0.71
CA GLY A 50 -4.81 0.39 0.34
C GLY A 50 -5.88 1.34 0.83
N GLY A 51 -5.55 2.63 0.84
CA GLY A 51 -6.46 3.70 1.24
C GLY A 51 -7.24 4.26 0.04
N ASP A 52 -8.50 4.60 0.26
CA ASP A 52 -9.32 5.39 -0.69
C ASP A 52 -10.19 6.40 0.08
N THR A 53 -10.50 7.54 -0.52
CA THR A 53 -11.31 8.61 0.12
C THR A 53 -12.81 8.49 -0.16
N GLU A 54 -13.20 7.83 -1.25
CA GLU A 54 -14.57 7.85 -1.80
C GLU A 54 -15.21 6.45 -1.82
N LYS A 55 -14.41 5.38 -1.92
CA LYS A 55 -14.88 4.00 -2.06
C LYS A 55 -14.40 3.15 -0.89
N VAL A 56 -15.29 2.96 0.09
CA VAL A 56 -15.12 1.96 1.15
C VAL A 56 -15.85 0.69 0.72
N LEU A 57 -15.15 -0.42 0.56
CA LEU A 57 -15.79 -1.72 0.37
C LEU A 57 -16.33 -2.18 1.73
N GLU A 58 -17.66 -2.35 1.83
CA GLU A 58 -18.34 -2.68 3.09
C GLU A 58 -17.74 -3.93 3.78
N ILE A 59 -17.44 -3.79 5.07
CA ILE A 59 -17.00 -4.91 5.90
C ILE A 59 -18.22 -5.59 6.54
N ALA A 60 -18.80 -6.53 5.81
CA ALA A 60 -19.32 -7.79 6.36
C ALA A 60 -19.24 -8.85 5.25
N GLY A 61 -18.45 -9.92 5.43
CA GLY A 61 -18.28 -10.96 4.40
C GLY A 61 -17.30 -10.69 3.23
N THR A 62 -16.68 -9.50 3.15
CA THR A 62 -15.54 -9.10 2.29
C THR A 62 -15.61 -9.55 0.83
N VAL A 63 -16.25 -8.72 -0.01
CA VAL A 63 -15.94 -8.66 -1.45
C VAL A 63 -14.77 -7.69 -1.59
N GLY A 64 -13.53 -8.20 -1.66
CA GLY A 64 -12.41 -7.41 -2.18
C GLY A 64 -12.61 -7.13 -3.67
N VAL A 65 -11.88 -6.17 -4.24
CA VAL A 65 -11.74 -6.13 -5.70
C VAL A 65 -10.85 -7.32 -6.06
N GLY A 66 -11.47 -8.37 -6.59
CA GLY A 66 -10.86 -9.68 -6.79
C GLY A 66 -10.68 -10.02 -8.27
N GLN A 67 -10.60 -11.32 -8.54
CA GLN A 67 -10.26 -11.83 -9.87
C GLN A 67 -11.19 -11.35 -10.99
N GLY A 68 -10.63 -11.20 -12.19
CA GLY A 68 -11.36 -10.85 -13.42
C GLY A 68 -11.37 -9.36 -13.77
N GLU A 69 -10.97 -8.50 -12.84
CA GLU A 69 -10.96 -7.05 -13.01
C GLU A 69 -9.79 -6.57 -13.88
N VAL A 70 -10.09 -5.66 -14.81
CA VAL A 70 -9.11 -5.00 -15.68
C VAL A 70 -9.23 -3.49 -15.48
N GLY A 71 -8.16 -2.86 -15.00
CA GLY A 71 -8.09 -1.42 -14.79
C GLY A 71 -7.29 -0.69 -15.85
N THR A 72 -7.31 0.65 -15.80
CA THR A 72 -6.41 1.49 -16.58
C THR A 72 -6.00 2.74 -15.81
N PHE A 73 -4.75 3.18 -16.02
CA PHE A 73 -4.24 4.46 -15.56
C PHE A 73 -4.66 5.64 -16.47
N ALA A 74 -5.55 5.45 -17.45
CA ALA A 74 -5.96 6.51 -18.37
C ALA A 74 -6.48 7.76 -17.66
N GLY A 75 -7.17 7.60 -16.51
CA GLY A 75 -7.61 8.72 -15.66
C GLY A 75 -6.47 9.53 -15.02
N PHE A 76 -5.25 8.98 -15.02
CA PHE A 76 -4.03 9.60 -14.50
C PHE A 76 -3.10 10.09 -15.62
N GLY A 77 -3.49 9.93 -16.89
CA GLY A 77 -2.78 10.50 -18.05
C GLY A 77 -2.03 9.51 -18.95
N ALA A 78 -2.06 8.21 -18.67
CA ALA A 78 -1.50 7.19 -19.57
C ALA A 78 -2.38 5.93 -19.59
N ASP A 79 -2.71 5.41 -20.78
CA ASP A 79 -3.46 4.15 -20.92
C ASP A 79 -2.56 2.94 -20.67
N VAL A 80 -2.17 2.76 -19.42
CA VAL A 80 -1.51 1.55 -18.92
C VAL A 80 -2.58 0.69 -18.29
N ARG A 81 -2.81 -0.50 -18.86
CA ARG A 81 -3.75 -1.48 -18.31
C ARG A 81 -3.11 -2.28 -17.20
N THR A 82 -3.95 -2.79 -16.31
CA THR A 82 -3.53 -3.54 -15.12
C THR A 82 -4.57 -4.58 -14.77
N GLN A 83 -4.14 -5.73 -14.28
CA GLN A 83 -4.99 -6.86 -13.93
C GLN A 83 -4.64 -7.44 -12.56
N LEU A 84 -5.65 -7.91 -11.82
CA LEU A 84 -5.45 -8.50 -10.49
C LEU A 84 -5.08 -10.00 -10.53
N ASP A 85 -5.23 -10.64 -11.69
CA ASP A 85 -4.85 -12.02 -11.98
C ASP A 85 -4.56 -12.21 -13.48
N GLY A 86 -4.00 -13.36 -13.88
CA GLY A 86 -3.58 -13.62 -15.26
C GLY A 86 -4.72 -13.95 -16.24
N ASP A 87 -5.87 -14.33 -15.69
CA ASP A 87 -7.03 -14.82 -16.44
C ASP A 87 -8.11 -13.75 -16.62
N ALA A 88 -7.88 -12.53 -16.12
CA ALA A 88 -8.77 -11.41 -16.33
C ALA A 88 -8.96 -11.12 -17.83
N ARG A 89 -10.22 -11.20 -18.28
CA ARG A 89 -10.67 -10.95 -19.66
C ARG A 89 -11.89 -10.02 -19.75
N GLY A 90 -12.24 -9.37 -18.63
CA GLY A 90 -13.38 -8.45 -18.54
C GLY A 90 -13.18 -7.11 -19.28
N PRO A 91 -14.24 -6.28 -19.38
CA PRO A 91 -14.12 -4.91 -19.87
C PRO A 91 -13.18 -4.10 -18.97
N VAL A 92 -12.50 -3.11 -19.56
CA VAL A 92 -11.65 -2.19 -18.79
C VAL A 92 -12.54 -1.27 -17.95
N ASN A 93 -12.32 -1.27 -16.64
CA ASN A 93 -12.96 -0.40 -15.67
C ASN A 93 -12.05 0.81 -15.37
N PRO A 94 -12.38 2.02 -15.88
CA PRO A 94 -11.58 3.21 -15.64
C PRO A 94 -11.80 3.83 -14.25
N GLU A 95 -12.76 3.32 -13.48
CA GLU A 95 -13.14 3.88 -12.16
C GLU A 95 -12.50 3.13 -10.99
N LEU A 96 -11.60 2.18 -11.26
CA LEU A 96 -10.91 1.47 -10.19
C LEU A 96 -10.03 2.43 -9.37
N PRO A 97 -10.09 2.35 -8.03
CA PRO A 97 -9.21 3.09 -7.13
C PRO A 97 -7.72 2.95 -7.46
N LEU A 98 -6.96 4.02 -7.21
CA LEU A 98 -5.52 4.04 -7.52
C LEU A 98 -4.77 2.87 -6.84
N ALA A 99 -5.08 2.56 -5.59
CA ALA A 99 -4.47 1.44 -4.89
C ALA A 99 -4.71 0.10 -5.61
N VAL A 100 -5.90 -0.12 -6.18
CA VAL A 100 -6.22 -1.31 -6.97
C VAL A 100 -5.40 -1.34 -8.27
N LEU A 101 -5.32 -0.21 -8.96
CA LEU A 101 -4.55 -0.10 -10.20
C LEU A 101 -3.06 -0.41 -9.97
N VAL A 102 -2.49 0.17 -8.90
CA VAL A 102 -1.09 -0.04 -8.51
C VAL A 102 -0.86 -1.48 -8.06
N ALA A 103 -1.77 -2.09 -7.30
CA ALA A 103 -1.67 -3.49 -6.89
C ALA A 103 -1.53 -4.43 -8.09
N GLY A 104 -2.42 -4.29 -9.09
CA GLY A 104 -2.36 -5.09 -10.31
C GLY A 104 -1.09 -4.82 -11.12
N TRP A 105 -0.63 -3.56 -11.18
CA TRP A 105 0.57 -3.20 -11.93
C TRP A 105 1.81 -3.84 -11.29
N LEU A 106 1.94 -3.76 -9.96
CA LEU A 106 3.02 -4.40 -9.22
C LEU A 106 2.98 -5.92 -9.35
N ARG A 107 1.78 -6.51 -9.32
CA ARG A 107 1.59 -7.95 -9.58
C ARG A 107 2.15 -8.35 -10.95
N GLU A 108 1.90 -7.57 -12.01
CA GLU A 108 2.50 -7.82 -13.33
C GLU A 108 4.03 -7.66 -13.35
N GLN A 109 4.59 -6.77 -12.52
CA GLN A 109 6.05 -6.57 -12.43
C GLN A 109 6.76 -7.62 -11.55
N SER A 110 6.01 -8.51 -10.89
CA SER A 110 6.55 -9.51 -9.95
C SER A 110 7.43 -10.57 -10.61
N GLY A 111 7.29 -10.78 -11.93
CA GLY A 111 8.00 -11.82 -12.67
C GLY A 111 7.53 -13.25 -12.35
N ARG A 112 6.40 -13.41 -11.64
CA ARG A 112 5.79 -14.69 -11.29
C ARG A 112 4.29 -14.64 -11.53
N GLU A 113 3.69 -15.81 -11.62
CA GLU A 113 2.23 -15.92 -11.63
C GLU A 113 1.72 -15.69 -10.20
N VAL A 114 1.07 -14.55 -10.02
CA VAL A 114 0.51 -14.10 -8.75
C VAL A 114 -0.95 -13.70 -8.95
N SER A 115 -1.81 -13.96 -7.98
CA SER A 115 -3.14 -13.36 -7.87
C SER A 115 -3.17 -12.38 -6.69
N VAL A 116 -3.96 -11.31 -6.81
CA VAL A 116 -4.14 -10.33 -5.73
C VAL A 116 -5.62 -10.04 -5.46
N ASP A 117 -6.02 -10.15 -4.19
CA ASP A 117 -7.33 -9.71 -3.69
C ASP A 117 -7.16 -8.37 -2.96
N VAL A 118 -7.78 -7.29 -3.44
CA VAL A 118 -7.56 -5.94 -2.88
C VAL A 118 -8.67 -5.53 -1.92
N HIS A 119 -8.27 -5.11 -0.72
CA HIS A 119 -9.13 -4.52 0.30
C HIS A 119 -8.85 -3.04 0.45
N LEU A 120 -9.91 -2.24 0.53
CA LEU A 120 -9.79 -0.79 0.69
C LEU A 120 -10.29 -0.38 2.08
N ILE A 121 -9.61 0.59 2.67
CA ILE A 121 -10.06 1.27 3.88
C ILE A 121 -10.16 2.77 3.62
N SER A 122 -11.14 3.43 4.24
CA SER A 122 -11.20 4.88 4.19
C SER A 122 -9.90 5.49 4.73
N THR A 123 -9.34 6.46 4.03
CA THR A 123 -8.19 7.23 4.55
C THR A 123 -8.53 7.98 5.85
N THR A 124 -9.81 8.25 6.12
CA THR A 124 -10.33 8.87 7.34
C THR A 124 -10.90 7.85 8.35
N ALA A 125 -10.75 6.54 8.10
CA ALA A 125 -11.26 5.51 9.00
C ALA A 125 -10.72 5.66 10.43
N SER A 126 -11.58 5.42 11.42
CA SER A 126 -11.17 5.38 12.82
C SER A 126 -10.14 4.28 13.09
N VAL A 127 -9.40 4.41 14.19
CA VAL A 127 -8.42 3.40 14.61
C VAL A 127 -9.10 2.04 14.85
N ASP A 128 -10.34 2.03 15.38
CA ASP A 128 -11.10 0.81 15.63
C ASP A 128 -11.52 0.09 14.34
N GLU A 129 -11.92 0.83 13.30
CA GLU A 129 -12.18 0.26 11.97
C GLU A 129 -10.91 -0.33 11.36
N CYS A 130 -9.77 0.35 11.52
CA CYS A 130 -8.47 -0.15 11.08
C CYS A 130 -8.10 -1.46 11.79
N ARG A 131 -8.32 -1.52 13.11
CA ARG A 131 -8.10 -2.73 13.92
C ARG A 131 -9.01 -3.88 13.48
N ALA A 132 -10.30 -3.59 13.26
CA ALA A 132 -11.28 -4.59 12.83
C ALA A 132 -10.91 -5.19 11.47
N LEU A 133 -10.51 -4.35 10.50
CA LEU A 133 -10.06 -4.84 9.21
C LEU A 133 -8.75 -5.64 9.34
N GLY A 134 -7.77 -5.17 10.12
CA GLY A 134 -6.51 -5.90 10.31
C GLY A 134 -6.68 -7.27 10.94
N ALA A 135 -7.56 -7.40 11.95
CA ALA A 135 -7.91 -8.68 12.54
C ALA A 135 -8.55 -9.63 11.51
N LYS A 136 -9.47 -9.10 10.69
CA LYS A 136 -10.10 -9.88 9.61
C LYS A 136 -9.11 -10.32 8.54
N LEU A 137 -8.20 -9.43 8.10
CA LEU A 137 -7.16 -9.79 7.14
C LEU A 137 -6.25 -10.87 7.71
N ARG A 138 -5.93 -10.80 9.01
CA ARG A 138 -5.14 -11.84 9.68
C ARG A 138 -5.82 -13.20 9.63
N GLU A 139 -7.12 -13.27 9.88
CA GLU A 139 -7.89 -14.51 9.74
C GLU A 139 -7.81 -15.08 8.31
N ILE A 140 -7.89 -14.24 7.29
CA ILE A 140 -7.79 -14.67 5.88
C ILE A 140 -6.36 -15.13 5.53
N LEU A 141 -5.32 -14.41 5.99
CA LEU A 141 -3.91 -14.74 5.73
C LEU A 141 -3.53 -16.10 6.34
N ASP A 142 -4.07 -16.40 7.53
CA ASP A 142 -3.88 -17.67 8.22
C ASP A 142 -4.85 -18.77 7.76
N ALA A 143 -5.84 -18.43 6.93
CA ALA A 143 -6.77 -19.42 6.39
C ALA A 143 -6.04 -20.36 5.42
N GLY A 144 -6.09 -21.66 5.72
CA GLY A 144 -5.58 -22.71 4.85
C GLY A 144 -4.05 -22.80 4.78
N ASP A 145 -3.61 -23.79 4.00
CA ASP A 145 -2.21 -24.25 3.97
C ASP A 145 -1.36 -23.54 2.90
N GLU A 146 -1.98 -22.79 1.98
CA GLU A 146 -1.25 -22.08 0.92
C GLU A 146 -0.52 -20.84 1.48
N PRO A 147 0.72 -20.56 1.03
CA PRO A 147 1.42 -19.33 1.38
C PRO A 147 0.70 -18.08 0.84
N VAL A 148 0.39 -17.13 1.72
CA VAL A 148 -0.26 -15.85 1.37
C VAL A 148 0.61 -14.69 1.83
N GLY A 149 0.86 -13.76 0.91
CA GLY A 149 1.56 -12.50 1.18
C GLY A 149 0.59 -11.34 1.40
N LEU A 150 1.02 -10.31 2.14
CA LEU A 150 0.29 -9.06 2.27
C LEU A 150 1.01 -7.96 1.48
N LEU A 151 0.30 -7.23 0.63
CA LEU A 151 0.78 -6.04 -0.07
C LEU A 151 0.14 -4.79 0.54
N VAL A 152 0.93 -3.93 1.15
CA VAL A 152 0.48 -2.72 1.84
C VAL A 152 0.81 -1.50 0.99
N LEU A 153 -0.21 -0.78 0.54
CA LEU A 153 -0.12 0.34 -0.40
C LEU A 153 -0.43 1.65 0.31
N ALA A 154 0.60 2.40 0.69
CA ALA A 154 0.44 3.57 1.55
C ALA A 154 1.56 4.61 1.37
N ASP A 155 1.18 5.87 1.42
CA ASP A 155 2.08 7.02 1.33
C ASP A 155 2.11 7.82 2.65
N GLY A 156 3.25 8.45 2.92
CA GLY A 156 3.44 9.38 4.03
C GLY A 156 2.92 10.77 3.75
N ALA A 157 3.32 11.70 4.62
CA ALA A 157 2.90 13.08 4.54
C ALA A 157 3.28 13.68 3.18
N SER A 158 2.31 14.35 2.55
CA SER A 158 2.43 14.96 1.21
C SER A 158 2.68 16.47 1.25
N THR A 159 3.10 16.96 2.41
CA THR A 159 3.24 18.37 2.79
C THR A 159 4.66 18.69 3.30
N LEU A 160 5.64 17.80 3.05
CA LEU A 160 6.97 17.86 3.69
C LEU A 160 7.89 18.97 3.16
N SER A 161 7.55 19.59 2.03
CA SER A 161 8.35 20.67 1.46
C SER A 161 7.51 21.68 0.69
N PRO A 162 8.02 22.89 0.40
CA PRO A 162 7.33 23.86 -0.45
C PRO A 162 7.01 23.38 -1.87
N LYS A 163 7.70 22.33 -2.35
CA LYS A 163 7.45 21.71 -3.66
C LYS A 163 6.52 20.50 -3.58
N ALA A 164 6.09 20.14 -2.37
CA ALA A 164 5.20 19.01 -2.16
C ALA A 164 3.80 19.32 -2.70
N PRO A 165 3.04 18.29 -3.14
CA PRO A 165 1.72 18.50 -3.73
C PRO A 165 0.68 19.04 -2.73
N GLY A 166 0.80 18.73 -1.44
CA GLY A 166 -0.17 19.08 -0.40
C GLY A 166 -0.04 20.49 0.21
N SER A 167 0.82 21.35 -0.32
CA SER A 167 1.32 22.58 0.34
C SER A 167 2.16 22.28 1.59
N PHE A 168 3.16 23.12 1.88
CA PHE A 168 4.07 22.86 2.99
C PHE A 168 3.38 23.03 4.36
N ASP A 169 3.56 22.04 5.25
CA ASP A 169 3.16 22.11 6.65
C ASP A 169 4.36 21.71 7.54
N GLU A 170 4.77 22.61 8.44
CA GLU A 170 5.93 22.39 9.31
C GLU A 170 5.76 21.22 10.30
N ARG A 171 4.50 20.85 10.60
CA ARG A 171 4.17 19.73 11.48
C ARG A 171 4.40 18.39 10.80
N ALA A 172 4.49 18.36 9.47
CA ALA A 172 4.61 17.13 8.69
C ALA A 172 5.92 16.40 8.94
N ALA A 173 7.04 17.11 9.03
CA ALA A 173 8.36 16.49 9.14
C ALA A 173 8.54 15.70 10.45
N PRO A 174 8.18 16.22 11.64
CA PRO A 174 8.20 15.43 12.87
C PRO A 174 7.30 14.18 12.82
N VAL A 175 6.08 14.29 12.29
CA VAL A 175 5.15 13.15 12.21
C VAL A 175 5.66 12.10 11.22
N GLN A 176 6.19 12.52 10.07
CA GLN A 176 6.80 11.60 9.11
C GLN A 176 8.00 10.86 9.70
N ALA A 177 8.83 11.52 10.51
CA ALA A 177 9.95 10.85 11.18
C ALA A 177 9.47 9.75 12.15
N VAL A 178 8.35 9.96 12.86
CA VAL A 178 7.72 8.93 13.70
C VAL A 178 7.22 7.77 12.85
N ILE A 179 6.56 8.05 11.73
CA ILE A 179 6.09 7.03 10.78
C ILE A 179 7.27 6.21 10.25
N ASP A 180 8.33 6.85 9.75
CA ASP A 180 9.49 6.18 9.18
C ASP A 180 10.19 5.28 10.21
N ALA A 181 10.35 5.77 11.45
CA ALA A 181 10.91 4.99 12.54
C ALA A 181 10.03 3.78 12.90
N ALA A 182 8.71 3.97 12.99
CA ALA A 182 7.78 2.91 13.34
C ALA A 182 7.73 1.82 12.27
N LEU A 183 7.66 2.21 10.99
CA LEU A 183 7.71 1.28 9.85
C LEU A 183 9.06 0.54 9.79
N GLY A 184 10.17 1.24 10.04
CA GLY A 184 11.50 0.63 10.01
C GLY A 184 11.79 -0.32 11.17
N ALA A 185 11.17 -0.12 12.34
CA ALA A 185 11.38 -0.93 13.53
C ALA A 185 10.31 -2.02 13.74
N GLY A 186 9.25 -2.05 12.94
CA GLY A 186 8.11 -2.93 13.23
C GLY A 186 7.26 -2.44 14.40
N ASP A 187 7.31 -1.15 14.75
CA ASP A 187 6.64 -0.61 15.94
C ASP A 187 5.14 -0.43 15.70
N ARG A 188 4.40 -1.49 15.99
CA ARG A 188 2.95 -1.52 15.86
C ARG A 188 2.25 -0.55 16.79
N ALA A 189 2.78 -0.34 18.00
CA ALA A 189 2.15 0.54 18.98
C ALA A 189 2.21 1.99 18.49
N ALA A 190 3.38 2.42 17.99
CA ALA A 190 3.55 3.75 17.42
C ALA A 190 2.63 4.00 16.21
N LEU A 191 2.47 3.01 15.31
CA LEU A 191 1.53 3.15 14.18
C LEU A 191 0.07 3.28 14.63
N LEU A 192 -0.31 2.53 15.68
CA LEU A 192 -1.66 2.57 16.24
C LEU A 192 -1.95 3.86 17.04
N ASP A 193 -0.91 4.58 17.46
CA ASP A 193 -1.00 5.85 18.19
C ASP A 193 -1.03 7.08 17.26
N LEU A 194 -0.83 6.88 15.95
CA LEU A 194 -0.92 7.98 14.97
C LEU A 194 -2.30 8.65 15.03
N ASP A 195 -2.30 9.95 15.31
CA ASP A 195 -3.49 10.78 15.41
C ASP A 195 -4.18 10.89 14.03
N PRO A 196 -5.45 10.47 13.90
CA PRO A 196 -6.17 10.52 12.62
C PRO A 196 -6.31 11.94 12.05
N ALA A 197 -6.65 12.92 12.88
CA ALA A 197 -6.91 14.28 12.44
C ALA A 197 -5.61 14.97 11.99
N LEU A 198 -4.53 14.84 12.79
CA LEU A 198 -3.24 15.41 12.42
C LEU A 198 -2.70 14.78 11.13
N CYS A 199 -2.83 13.45 10.97
CA CYS A 199 -2.38 12.76 9.76
C CYS A 199 -3.17 13.23 8.52
N GLU A 200 -4.47 13.46 8.66
CA GLU A 200 -5.30 14.01 7.58
C GLU A 200 -4.84 15.42 7.20
N GLU A 201 -4.65 16.31 8.19
CA GLU A 201 -4.23 17.69 7.97
C GLU A 201 -2.88 17.81 7.24
N ILE A 202 -1.91 16.97 7.57
CA ILE A 202 -0.59 16.95 6.91
C ILE A 202 -0.56 16.10 5.64
N GLY A 203 -1.69 15.51 5.24
CA GLY A 203 -1.81 14.68 4.05
C GLY A 203 -1.02 13.36 4.11
N ALA A 204 -0.90 12.74 5.30
CA ALA A 204 -0.38 11.39 5.51
C ALA A 204 -1.48 10.33 5.26
N SER A 205 -1.87 10.18 4.00
CA SER A 205 -3.01 9.35 3.56
C SER A 205 -2.84 7.86 3.89
N GLY A 206 -1.61 7.38 4.08
CA GLY A 206 -1.28 6.00 4.44
C GLY A 206 -1.62 5.60 5.89
N ARG A 207 -1.96 6.54 6.78
CA ARG A 207 -2.18 6.25 8.21
C ARG A 207 -3.15 5.09 8.46
N ALA A 208 -4.34 5.12 7.86
CA ALA A 208 -5.34 4.05 8.05
C ALA A 208 -4.79 2.67 7.67
N VAL A 209 -4.09 2.62 6.53
CA VAL A 209 -3.50 1.40 5.98
C VAL A 209 -2.40 0.84 6.90
N TRP A 210 -1.57 1.70 7.48
CA TRP A 210 -0.56 1.26 8.45
C TRP A 210 -1.15 0.81 9.78
N GLN A 211 -2.27 1.37 10.21
CA GLN A 211 -3.00 0.91 11.40
C GLN A 211 -3.67 -0.46 11.17
N VAL A 212 -4.12 -0.73 9.94
CA VAL A 212 -4.53 -2.07 9.51
C VAL A 212 -3.35 -3.03 9.57
N LEU A 213 -2.21 -2.68 8.95
CA LEU A 213 -0.98 -3.48 8.97
C LEU A 213 -0.54 -3.80 10.42
N ALA A 214 -0.51 -2.80 11.29
CA ALA A 214 -0.13 -2.97 12.69
C ALA A 214 -1.05 -3.95 13.44
N SER A 215 -2.30 -4.07 13.00
CA SER A 215 -3.31 -4.97 13.58
C SER A 215 -3.30 -6.38 12.97
N VAL A 216 -2.70 -6.57 11.79
CA VAL A 216 -2.48 -7.91 11.19
C VAL A 216 -1.45 -8.71 11.99
N PHE A 217 -0.39 -8.05 12.44
CA PHE A 217 0.65 -8.69 13.24
C PHE A 217 0.20 -8.84 14.70
N THR A 218 0.63 -9.92 15.36
CA THR A 218 0.33 -10.18 16.79
C THR A 218 1.57 -10.08 17.68
N ALA A 219 2.76 -10.29 17.11
CA ALA A 219 4.06 -9.97 17.70
C ALA A 219 4.73 -8.78 16.96
N GLN A 220 5.91 -8.35 17.40
CA GLN A 220 6.73 -7.40 16.65
C GLN A 220 7.36 -8.13 15.45
N PRO A 221 7.17 -7.66 14.22
CA PRO A 221 7.74 -8.29 13.04
C PRO A 221 9.24 -8.05 12.92
N ASP A 222 9.91 -8.95 12.20
CA ASP A 222 11.23 -8.65 11.63
C ASP A 222 11.08 -7.67 10.46
N ALA A 223 11.56 -6.45 10.65
CA ALA A 223 11.40 -5.34 9.70
C ALA A 223 12.69 -5.06 8.94
N VAL A 224 12.60 -4.98 7.61
CA VAL A 224 13.70 -4.63 6.72
C VAL A 224 13.30 -3.43 5.87
N VAL A 225 14.11 -2.38 5.90
CA VAL A 225 13.91 -1.17 5.08
C VAL A 225 14.76 -1.27 3.82
N HIS A 226 14.12 -1.11 2.67
CA HIS A 226 14.79 -1.01 1.37
C HIS A 226 14.89 0.42 0.86
N TYR A 227 13.95 1.29 1.26
CA TYR A 227 13.96 2.71 0.95
C TYR A 227 13.10 3.48 1.96
N SER A 228 13.57 4.63 2.43
CA SER A 228 12.77 5.57 3.24
C SER A 228 13.30 6.99 3.01
N SER A 229 12.52 7.82 2.31
CA SER A 229 12.87 9.20 1.98
C SER A 229 11.67 9.92 1.35
N ALA A 230 11.77 11.24 1.16
CA ALA A 230 10.73 12.09 0.59
C ALA A 230 11.22 12.98 -0.57
N PRO A 231 11.77 12.40 -1.66
CA PRO A 231 12.47 13.16 -2.68
C PRO A 231 11.54 14.07 -3.53
N LEU A 232 10.23 13.86 -3.45
CA LEU A 232 9.20 14.66 -4.14
C LEU A 232 8.33 15.46 -3.15
N GLY A 233 8.79 15.60 -1.90
CA GLY A 233 8.02 16.25 -0.83
C GLY A 233 6.91 15.37 -0.26
N VAL A 234 6.86 14.09 -0.64
CA VAL A 234 5.94 13.07 -0.11
C VAL A 234 6.76 11.96 0.55
N GLY A 235 6.39 11.54 1.75
CA GLY A 235 7.05 10.43 2.45
C GLY A 235 6.83 9.10 1.74
N TYR A 236 7.90 8.41 1.36
CA TYR A 236 7.84 7.07 0.76
C TYR A 236 8.62 6.08 1.62
N HIS A 237 7.97 4.97 1.95
CA HIS A 237 8.58 3.84 2.65
C HIS A 237 8.45 2.58 1.78
N VAL A 238 9.56 1.87 1.60
CA VAL A 238 9.60 0.55 0.95
C VAL A 238 10.31 -0.41 1.88
N GLY A 239 9.62 -1.49 2.26
CA GLY A 239 10.12 -2.42 3.26
C GLY A 239 9.42 -3.76 3.25
N MET A 240 9.92 -4.67 4.08
CA MET A 240 9.34 -5.98 4.33
C MET A 240 9.18 -6.20 5.83
N TRP A 241 8.01 -6.66 6.25
CA TRP A 241 7.75 -7.16 7.60
C TRP A 241 7.50 -8.67 7.54
N ARG A 242 8.16 -9.44 8.41
CA ARG A 242 7.97 -10.89 8.53
C ARG A 242 7.45 -11.26 9.92
N PRO A 243 6.52 -12.24 10.05
CA PRO A 243 5.98 -12.68 11.33
C PRO A 243 7.04 -13.15 12.33
#